data_AF-A0A8T1TMM4-F1
#
_entry.id   AF-A0A8T1TMM4-F1
#
_cell.length_a   1.000
_cell.length_b   1.000
_cell.length_c   1.000
_cell.angle_alpha   90.00
_cell.angle_beta   90.00
_cell.angle_gamma   90.00
#
_symmetry.space_group_name_H-M   'P 1'
#
loop_
_entity.id
_entity.type
_entity.pdbx_description
1 polymer ?
#
loop_
_entity_poly.entity_id
_entity_poly.type
_entity_poly.pdbx_seq_one_letter_code
_entity_poly.pdbx_strand_id
1 'polypeptide(L)'
;MLLSGYCLESGELYYSPSALKAFGLLKMNEGSAEYLIMHKLHWFTVPSDNLIGIGTIAGSRVKPCNERPCTGIVSFLKRRLGGASNQTKCYQDTVNQRTIKVRPQEMNDIA
;
A
#
# COMPACT_ATOMS: atom_id res chain seq x y z
N MET A 1 12.54 5.12 -18.66
CA MET A 1 13.38 4.42 -17.66
C MET A 1 12.46 3.90 -16.55
N LEU A 2 12.48 2.59 -16.25
CA LEU A 2 11.36 1.83 -15.65
C LEU A 2 11.13 2.01 -14.13
N LEU A 3 11.76 2.98 -13.44
CA LEU A 3 11.62 3.15 -11.99
C LEU A 3 11.57 4.62 -11.51
N SER A 4 11.03 5.55 -12.30
CA SER A 4 10.99 6.99 -11.92
C SER A 4 10.30 7.26 -10.57
N GLY A 5 9.47 6.34 -10.09
CA GLY A 5 8.77 6.43 -8.81
C GLY A 5 9.47 5.79 -7.60
N TYR A 6 10.62 5.15 -7.79
CA TYR A 6 11.34 4.46 -6.72
C TYR A 6 12.74 5.05 -6.51
N CYS A 7 13.24 4.94 -5.29
CA CYS A 7 14.63 5.25 -4.95
C CYS A 7 15.22 4.14 -4.07
N LEU A 8 16.45 3.74 -4.38
CA LEU A 8 17.22 2.79 -3.58
C LEU A 8 18.19 3.56 -2.69
N GLU A 9 18.06 3.42 -1.38
CA GLU A 9 18.91 4.09 -0.40
C GLU A 9 19.39 3.08 0.64
N SER A 10 20.70 2.98 0.85
CA SER A 10 21.31 2.05 1.81
C SER A 10 20.84 0.58 1.65
N GLY A 11 20.60 0.15 0.40
CA GLY A 11 20.12 -1.21 0.08
C GLY A 11 18.62 -1.42 0.28
N GLU A 12 17.88 -0.39 0.67
CA GLU A 12 16.43 -0.44 0.87
C GLU A 12 15.68 0.35 -0.23
N LEU A 13 14.56 -0.21 -0.69
CA LEU A 13 13.72 0.40 -1.72
C LEU A 13 12.62 1.27 -1.10
N TYR A 14 12.45 2.47 -1.64
CA TYR A 14 11.45 3.43 -1.21
C TYR A 14 10.68 3.98 -2.41
N TYR A 15 9.42 4.34 -2.18
CA TYR A 15 8.65 5.17 -3.08
C TYR A 15 9.01 6.64 -2.89
N SER A 16 9.17 7.35 -4.00
CA SER A 16 9.37 8.79 -3.99
C SER A 16 8.07 9.53 -3.63
N PRO A 17 8.15 10.75 -3.09
CA PRO A 17 6.95 11.56 -2.80
C PRO A 17 6.08 11.82 -4.04
N SER A 18 6.69 11.97 -5.22
CA SER A 18 5.96 12.15 -6.48
C SER A 18 5.20 10.90 -6.89
N ALA A 19 5.76 9.70 -6.68
CA ALA A 19 5.06 8.44 -6.94
C ALA A 19 3.88 8.25 -5.99
N LEU A 20 4.09 8.49 -4.69
CA LEU A 20 3.04 8.38 -3.68
C LEU A 20 1.88 9.32 -4.01
N LYS A 21 2.18 10.56 -4.42
CA LYS A 21 1.17 11.50 -4.91
C LYS A 21 0.46 10.98 -6.16
N ALA A 22 1.19 10.45 -7.14
CA ALA A 22 0.61 9.92 -8.38
C ALA A 22 -0.31 8.71 -8.13
N PHE A 23 -0.05 7.92 -7.10
CA PHE A 23 -0.92 6.83 -6.65
C PHE A 23 -2.12 7.30 -5.81
N GLY A 24 -2.26 8.61 -5.58
CA GLY A 24 -3.35 9.14 -4.74
C GLY A 24 -3.15 8.84 -3.25
N LEU A 25 -1.92 8.54 -2.83
CA LEU A 25 -1.59 8.35 -1.42
C LEU A 25 -1.33 9.69 -0.75
N LEU A 26 -1.99 9.91 0.38
CA LEU A 26 -1.97 11.16 1.14
C LEU A 26 -1.59 10.86 2.59
N LYS A 27 -1.32 11.93 3.35
CA LYS A 27 -1.09 11.87 4.79
C LYS A 27 -2.26 12.52 5.52
N MET A 28 -2.74 11.86 6.56
CA MET A 28 -3.61 12.45 7.58
C MET A 28 -2.83 12.61 8.88
N ASN A 29 -2.92 13.79 9.50
CA ASN A 29 -2.46 14.00 10.88
C ASN A 29 -3.69 14.03 11.80
N GLU A 30 -3.65 13.21 12.86
CA GLU A 30 -4.69 13.14 13.88
C GLU A 30 -4.03 13.07 15.26
N GLY A 31 -4.08 14.18 16.00
CA GLY A 31 -3.31 14.34 17.24
C GLY A 31 -1.80 14.21 16.96
N SER A 32 -1.15 13.28 17.64
CA SER A 32 0.27 12.95 17.45
C SER A 32 0.53 11.86 16.39
N ALA A 33 -0.52 11.25 15.84
CA ALA A 33 -0.41 10.15 14.91
C ALA A 33 -0.49 10.61 13.44
N GLU A 34 0.33 10.00 12.60
CA GLU A 34 0.29 10.17 11.15
C GLU A 34 -0.25 8.89 10.50
N TYR A 35 -1.20 9.04 9.57
CA TYR A 35 -1.77 7.92 8.83
C TYR A 35 -1.54 8.10 7.33
N LEU A 36 -1.26 6.98 6.66
CA LEU A 36 -1.32 6.88 5.21
C LEU A 36 -2.79 6.69 4.83
N ILE A 37 -3.29 7.54 3.96
CA ILE A 37 -4.68 7.49 3.49
C ILE A 37 -4.75 7.41 1.97
N MET A 38 -5.85 6.90 1.44
CA MET A 38 -6.12 6.80 0.00
C MET A 38 -7.62 6.96 -0.27
N HIS A 39 -7.97 7.31 -1.51
CA HIS A 39 -9.35 7.23 -1.99
C HIS A 39 -9.79 5.76 -2.16
N LYS A 40 -10.87 5.39 -1.48
CA LYS A 40 -11.63 4.16 -1.73
C LYS A 40 -12.73 4.46 -2.73
N LEU A 41 -12.67 3.82 -3.89
CA LEU A 41 -13.69 3.94 -4.91
C LEU A 41 -14.84 2.98 -4.60
N HIS A 42 -16.05 3.51 -4.51
CA HIS A 42 -17.27 2.72 -4.46
C HIS A 42 -17.90 2.76 -5.86
N TRP A 43 -18.04 1.62 -6.53
CA TRP A 43 -18.49 1.59 -7.93
C TRP A 43 -19.98 1.88 -8.11
N PHE A 44 -20.78 1.75 -7.05
CA PHE A 44 -22.24 1.83 -7.11
C PHE A 44 -22.82 3.07 -6.41
N THR A 45 -21.98 3.83 -5.72
CA THR A 45 -22.35 5.08 -5.04
C THR A 45 -21.18 6.04 -5.15
N VAL A 46 -21.42 7.35 -5.11
CA VAL A 46 -20.35 8.34 -4.90
C VAL A 46 -20.46 8.81 -3.46
N PRO A 47 -19.78 8.17 -2.49
CA PRO A 47 -19.81 8.65 -1.11
C PRO A 47 -19.11 10.01 -1.03
N SER A 48 -19.59 10.86 -0.11
CA SER A 48 -18.95 12.13 0.24
C SER A 48 -17.56 11.92 0.86
N ASP A 49 -17.37 10.81 1.56
CA ASP A 49 -16.21 10.54 2.42
C ASP A 49 -15.42 9.33 1.95
N ASN A 50 -14.74 9.48 0.81
CA ASN A 50 -14.01 8.38 0.17
C ASN A 50 -12.56 8.21 0.66
N LEU A 51 -12.09 9.03 1.61
CA LEU A 51 -10.74 8.91 2.14
C LEU A 51 -10.71 7.97 3.33
N ILE A 52 -9.85 6.95 3.24
CA ILE A 52 -9.68 5.94 4.27
C ILE A 52 -8.22 5.87 4.71
N GLY A 53 -7.98 5.72 6.01
CA GLY A 53 -6.67 5.38 6.55
C GLY A 53 -6.38 3.90 6.42
N ILE A 54 -5.23 3.56 5.83
CA ILE A 54 -4.80 2.19 5.54
C ILE A 54 -3.54 1.76 6.29
N GLY A 55 -2.88 2.70 6.98
CA GLY A 55 -1.73 2.39 7.83
C GLY A 55 -1.26 3.58 8.64
N THR A 56 -0.53 3.31 9.71
CA THR A 56 0.14 4.33 10.53
C THR A 56 1.56 4.55 10.02
N ILE A 57 1.96 5.80 9.86
CA ILE A 57 3.28 6.18 9.39
C ILE A 57 4.22 6.38 10.59
N ALA A 58 5.36 5.68 10.59
CA ALA A 58 6.42 5.86 11.56
C ALA A 58 7.75 6.05 10.80
N GLY A 59 8.21 7.31 10.71
CA GLY A 59 9.36 7.67 9.88
C GLY A 59 9.09 7.43 8.38
N SER A 60 9.90 6.58 7.76
CA SER A 60 9.76 6.13 6.37
C SER A 60 8.93 4.84 6.23
N ARG A 61 8.41 4.29 7.33
CA ARG A 61 7.69 3.00 7.34
C ARG A 61 6.19 3.21 7.51
N VAL A 62 5.42 2.27 6.98
CA VAL A 62 3.97 2.19 7.18
C VAL A 62 3.65 0.87 7.85
N LYS A 63 3.00 0.94 9.01
CA LYS A 63 2.44 -0.24 9.68
C LYS A 63 0.98 -0.38 9.23
N PRO A 64 0.54 -1.56 8.76
CA PRO A 64 -0.87 -1.79 8.47
C PRO A 64 -1.74 -1.48 9.69
N CYS A 65 -2.92 -0.92 9.47
CA CYS A 65 -3.93 -0.77 10.49
C CYS A 65 -5.29 -1.19 9.95
N ASN A 66 -6.28 -1.31 10.83
CA ASN A 66 -7.67 -1.43 10.39
C ASN A 66 -8.06 -0.18 9.61
N GLU A 67 -8.84 -0.37 8.54
CA GLU A 67 -9.43 0.73 7.79
C GLU A 67 -10.15 1.68 8.74
N ARG A 68 -9.95 2.98 8.53
CA ARG A 68 -10.49 4.02 9.41
C ARG A 68 -10.92 5.25 8.64
N PRO A 69 -11.95 5.96 9.14
CA PRO A 69 -12.41 7.18 8.52
C PRO A 69 -11.33 8.27 8.57
N CYS A 70 -11.36 9.18 7.60
CA CYS A 70 -10.49 10.34 7.57
C CYS A 70 -11.07 11.48 8.41
N THR A 71 -10.65 11.59 9.66
CA THR A 71 -11.12 12.58 10.65
C THR A 71 -10.14 13.74 10.88
N GLY A 72 -8.93 13.65 10.32
CA GLY A 72 -7.81 14.56 10.59
C GLY A 72 -7.48 15.49 9.44
N ILE A 73 -6.37 16.24 9.60
CA ILE A 73 -5.90 17.19 8.58
C ILE A 73 -5.16 16.43 7.49
N VAL A 74 -5.66 16.55 6.26
CA VAL A 74 -5.09 15.89 5.08
C VAL A 74 -4.05 16.79 4.39
N SER A 75 -2.94 16.18 3.99
CA SER A 75 -1.88 16.86 3.23
C SER A 75 -1.15 15.87 2.33
N PHE A 76 -0.39 16.37 1.35
CA PHE A 76 0.48 15.53 0.56
C PHE A 76 1.63 14.98 1.40
N LEU A 77 1.99 13.72 1.14
CA LEU A 77 3.16 13.14 1.75
C LEU A 77 4.43 13.69 1.09
N LYS A 78 5.29 14.32 1.89
CA LYS A 78 6.58 14.88 1.44
C LYS A 78 7.76 13.94 1.69
N ARG A 79 7.53 12.85 2.43
CA ARG A 79 8.54 11.86 2.80
C ARG A 79 8.50 10.66 1.87
N ARG A 80 9.64 9.99 1.72
CA ARG A 80 9.74 8.68 1.06
C ARG A 80 9.19 7.60 1.99
N LEU A 81 8.52 6.60 1.43
CA LEU A 81 8.00 5.45 2.19
C LEU A 81 8.48 4.13 1.62
N GLY A 82 8.84 3.19 2.49
CA GLY A 82 9.33 1.88 2.09
C GLY A 82 10.28 1.28 3.12
N GLY A 83 11.33 0.63 2.61
CA GLY A 83 12.27 -0.14 3.41
C GLY A 83 11.72 -1.50 3.87
N ALA A 84 12.60 -2.38 4.31
CA ALA A 84 12.26 -3.74 4.71
C ALA A 84 11.50 -3.73 6.05
N SER A 85 10.25 -4.20 6.08
CA SER A 85 9.51 -4.33 7.33
C SER A 85 10.05 -5.51 8.16
N ASN A 86 10.03 -5.42 9.48
CA ASN A 86 10.27 -6.61 10.32
C ASN A 86 9.21 -7.70 10.10
N GLN A 87 8.05 -7.36 9.52
CA GLN A 87 6.97 -8.27 9.14
C GLN A 87 7.15 -8.90 7.74
N THR A 88 8.17 -8.52 6.97
CA THR A 88 8.36 -9.08 5.61
C THR A 88 8.55 -10.60 5.63
N LYS A 89 9.00 -11.16 6.76
CA LYS A 89 9.04 -12.62 7.01
C LYS A 89 7.64 -13.24 7.08
N CYS A 90 6.70 -12.62 7.81
CA CYS A 90 5.34 -13.15 8.01
C CYS A 90 4.45 -13.08 6.75
N TYR A 91 4.69 -12.12 5.86
CA TYR A 91 3.93 -12.03 4.60
C TYR A 91 4.33 -13.10 3.59
N GLN A 92 5.62 -13.47 3.55
CA GLN A 92 6.08 -14.60 2.71
C GLN A 92 5.49 -15.93 3.20
N ASP A 93 5.40 -16.14 4.52
CA ASP A 93 4.79 -17.35 5.09
C ASP A 93 3.30 -17.47 4.74
N THR A 94 2.55 -16.36 4.69
CA THR A 94 1.11 -16.36 4.34
C THR A 94 0.85 -16.43 2.82
N VAL A 95 1.72 -15.89 1.98
CA VAL A 95 1.63 -16.05 0.51
C VAL A 95 1.93 -17.50 0.10
N ASN A 96 2.91 -18.14 0.72
CA ASN A 96 3.21 -19.56 0.48
C ASN A 96 2.02 -20.48 0.83
N GLN A 97 1.17 -20.09 1.78
CA GLN A 97 -0.05 -20.84 2.13
C GLN A 97 -1.22 -20.64 1.15
N ARG A 98 -1.23 -19.56 0.36
CA ARG A 98 -2.33 -19.23 -0.59
C ARG A 98 -2.01 -19.58 -2.04
N THR A 99 -0.87 -20.19 -2.31
CA THR A 99 -0.51 -20.61 -3.68
C THR A 99 -1.35 -21.83 -4.06
N ILE A 100 -2.47 -21.60 -4.76
CA ILE A 100 -3.26 -22.67 -5.36
C ILE A 100 -2.40 -23.32 -6.44
N LYS A 101 -1.99 -24.58 -6.22
CA LYS A 101 -1.34 -25.39 -7.26
C LYS A 101 -2.37 -25.70 -8.35
N VAL A 102 -2.36 -24.93 -9.42
CA VAL A 102 -3.10 -25.27 -10.65
C VAL A 102 -2.39 -26.46 -11.28
N ARG A 103 -3.03 -27.64 -11.29
CA ARG A 103 -2.56 -28.77 -12.10
C ARG A 103 -2.81 -28.44 -13.58
N PRO A 104 -1.86 -28.65 -14.49
CA PRO A 104 -2.15 -28.63 -15.91
C PRO A 104 -3.14 -29.76 -16.19
N GLN A 105 -4.31 -29.43 -16.73
CA GLN A 105 -5.24 -30.43 -17.22
C GLN A 105 -4.75 -30.86 -18.61
N GLU A 106 -4.31 -32.11 -18.74
CA GLU A 106 -3.90 -32.66 -20.02
C GLU A 106 -5.10 -32.64 -20.98
N MET A 107 -4.91 -31.94 -22.09
CA MET A 107 -5.88 -31.81 -23.17
C MET A 107 -5.71 -33.05 -24.06
N ASN A 108 -6.53 -34.06 -23.82
CA ASN A 108 -6.58 -35.22 -24.71
C ASN A 108 -7.29 -34.81 -26.00
N ASP A 109 -6.54 -34.84 -27.09
CA ASP A 109 -7.05 -34.68 -28.45
C ASP A 109 -8.14 -35.72 -28.74
N ILE A 110 -9.29 -35.24 -29.19
CA ILE A 110 -10.38 -36.06 -29.71
C ILE A 110 -9.99 -36.42 -31.16
N ALA A 111 -9.67 -37.69 -31.39
CA ALA A 111 -9.62 -38.31 -32.72
C ALA A 111 -11.00 -38.84 -33.12
#